data_AF-A0AAE5QWC1-F1
#
_entry.id   AF-A0AAE5QWC1-F1
#
_cell.length_a   1.000
_cell.length_b   1.000
_cell.length_c   1.000
_cell.angle_alpha   90.00
_cell.angle_beta   90.00
_cell.angle_gamma   90.00
#
_symmetry.space_group_name_H-M   'P 1'
#
loop_
_entity.id
_entity.type
_entity.pdbx_description
1 polymer ?
#
loop_
_entity_poly.entity_id
_entity_poly.type
_entity_poly.pdbx_seq_one_letter_code
_entity_poly.pdbx_strand_id
1 'polypeptide(L)'
;TKLNYIIEFDELEEQLTQRVVAIEQAMENLEDYVAKVKEASDKGVSDINIAKANGLQELNDLAAAKLSEITDKGEAYENIFNAIKSDVESDKQEVVENYNAFIQTHQDIVSDFQTIVSDYQELVDTKLNQSMMELDEKIEAKQLISQKDFDSAELKTEANNKREELSKELKLYIDNKLSQRYTTLWSGNANTPKTILELKENYKDFEEIVVKYNFVGGEKTCKFYKPQNSLAIHDFNLSDADGGSARFYEMGATFNDEKHLTISHNNSYLPESNKGVKDANVLSIIEIVGVKK
;
A
#
# COMPACT_ATOMS: atom_id res chain seq x y z
N THR A 1 6.02 24.26 126.83
CA THR A 1 5.98 25.31 125.79
C THR A 1 7.33 25.50 125.12
N LYS A 2 8.39 25.95 125.80
CA LYS A 2 9.72 26.12 125.15
C LYS A 2 10.30 24.85 124.51
N LEU A 3 10.12 23.68 125.13
CA LEU A 3 10.65 22.40 124.61
C LEU A 3 9.94 21.95 123.32
N ASN A 4 8.62 22.14 123.22
CA ASN A 4 7.87 21.85 121.98
C ASN A 4 8.30 22.77 120.83
N TYR A 5 8.56 24.05 121.11
CA TYR A 5 9.09 24.97 120.10
C TYR A 5 10.45 24.55 119.57
N ILE A 6 11.31 23.94 120.40
CA ILE A 6 12.62 23.44 119.96
C ILE A 6 12.44 22.24 119.03
N ILE A 7 11.57 21.29 119.41
CA ILE A 7 11.25 20.11 118.58
C ILE A 7 10.62 20.52 117.24
N GLU A 8 9.67 21.44 117.24
CA GLU A 8 9.04 21.96 116.01
C GLU A 8 10.04 22.70 115.11
N PHE A 9 11.05 23.38 115.70
CA PHE A 9 12.09 24.06 114.94
C PHE A 9 13.08 23.06 114.32
N ASP A 10 13.47 22.02 115.06
CA ASP A 10 14.34 20.95 114.58
C ASP A 10 13.69 20.16 113.42
N GLU A 11 12.39 19.85 113.54
CA GLU A 11 11.63 19.20 112.45
C GLU A 11 11.50 20.08 111.20
N LEU A 12 11.33 21.40 111.39
CA LEU A 12 11.28 22.35 110.28
C LEU A 12 12.64 22.47 109.59
N GLU A 13 13.73 22.48 110.37
CA GLU A 13 15.10 22.49 109.87
C GLU A 13 15.38 21.22 109.04
N GLU A 14 14.99 20.05 109.54
CA GLU A 14 15.15 18.79 108.81
C GLU A 14 14.37 18.78 107.47
N GLN A 15 13.12 19.26 107.46
CA GLN A 15 12.33 19.36 106.23
C GLN A 15 12.92 20.36 105.23
N LEU A 16 13.45 21.49 105.71
CA LEU A 16 14.15 22.49 104.88
C LEU A 16 15.40 21.87 104.26
N THR A 17 16.21 21.17 105.04
CA THR A 17 17.40 20.47 104.54
C THR A 17 17.04 19.43 103.49
N GLN A 18 16.02 18.60 103.73
CA GLN A 18 15.56 17.60 102.75
C GLN A 18 15.07 18.25 101.45
N ARG A 19 14.35 19.38 101.53
CA ARG A 19 13.90 20.11 100.33
C ARG A 19 15.05 20.74 99.55
N VAL A 20 16.05 21.29 100.23
CA VAL A 20 17.25 21.84 99.58
C VAL A 20 17.98 20.75 98.81
N VAL A 21 18.20 19.58 99.43
CA VAL A 21 18.83 18.43 98.76
C VAL A 21 18.02 17.95 97.55
N ALA A 22 16.69 17.90 97.67
CA ALA A 22 15.82 17.52 96.54
C ALA A 22 15.87 18.55 95.38
N ILE A 23 15.97 19.85 95.70
CA ILE A 23 16.13 20.91 94.70
C ILE A 23 17.48 20.79 94.00
N GLU A 24 18.57 20.57 94.76
CA GLU A 24 19.92 20.38 94.20
C GLU A 24 19.95 19.18 93.24
N GLN A 25 19.38 18.05 93.63
CA GLN A 25 19.27 16.86 92.76
C GLN A 25 18.41 17.13 91.52
N ALA A 26 17.31 17.87 91.65
CA ALA A 26 16.47 18.23 90.50
C ALA A 26 17.20 19.18 89.54
N MET A 27 17.99 20.12 90.05
CA MET A 27 18.82 21.03 89.25
C MET A 27 19.92 20.28 88.50
N GLU A 28 20.60 19.32 89.14
CA GLU A 28 21.61 18.48 88.50
C GLU A 28 21.00 17.63 87.37
N ASN A 29 19.82 17.04 87.59
CA ASN A 29 19.10 16.32 86.54
C ASN A 29 18.62 17.24 85.39
N LEU A 30 18.24 18.48 85.68
CA LEU A 30 17.82 19.47 84.68
C LEU A 30 18.94 19.81 83.70
N GLU A 31 20.18 19.96 84.18
CA GLU A 31 21.35 20.19 83.33
C GLU A 31 21.57 19.05 82.33
N ASP A 32 21.38 17.79 82.76
CA ASP A 32 21.45 16.61 81.89
C ASP A 32 20.32 16.56 80.84
N TYR A 33 19.09 16.93 81.21
CA TYR A 33 17.99 17.02 80.24
C TYR A 33 18.26 18.08 79.15
N VAL A 34 18.78 19.25 79.54
CA VAL A 34 19.12 20.30 78.58
C VAL A 34 20.22 19.82 77.63
N ALA A 35 21.22 19.09 78.12
CA ALA A 35 22.27 18.50 77.30
C ALA A 35 21.70 17.48 76.29
N LYS A 36 20.86 16.55 76.73
CA LYS A 36 20.23 15.54 75.85
C LYS A 36 19.35 16.16 74.77
N VAL A 37 18.59 17.20 75.11
CA VAL A 37 17.77 17.93 74.12
C VAL A 37 18.66 18.61 73.08
N LYS A 38 19.76 19.22 73.51
CA LYS A 38 20.72 19.84 72.59
C LYS A 38 21.37 18.80 71.67
N GLU A 39 21.83 17.67 72.21
CA GLU A 39 22.41 16.58 71.41
C GLU A 39 21.40 16.01 70.39
N ALA A 40 20.16 15.78 70.81
CA ALA A 40 19.11 15.31 69.92
C ALA A 40 18.79 16.33 68.82
N SER A 41 18.77 17.63 69.14
CA SER A 41 18.59 18.71 68.18
C SER A 41 19.75 18.77 67.17
N ASP A 42 20.99 18.76 67.67
CA ASP A 42 22.20 18.80 66.84
C ASP A 42 22.26 17.58 65.89
N LYS A 43 21.92 16.39 66.41
CA LYS A 43 21.79 15.17 65.60
C LYS A 43 20.66 15.27 64.58
N GLY A 44 19.48 15.73 64.98
CA GLY A 44 18.34 15.87 64.07
C GLY A 44 18.64 16.81 62.91
N VAL A 45 19.30 17.94 63.17
CA VAL A 45 19.75 18.87 62.13
C VAL A 45 20.79 18.22 61.21
N SER A 46 21.72 17.44 61.76
CA SER A 46 22.71 16.69 60.98
C SER A 46 22.06 15.67 60.06
N ASP A 47 21.15 14.83 60.58
CA ASP A 47 20.44 13.80 59.83
C ASP A 47 19.58 14.42 58.71
N ILE A 48 18.90 15.54 58.98
CA ILE A 48 18.14 16.30 57.96
C ILE A 48 19.07 16.80 56.84
N ASN A 49 20.23 17.36 57.18
CA ASN A 49 21.17 17.86 56.19
C ASN A 49 21.74 16.74 55.32
N ILE A 50 22.05 15.58 55.91
CA ILE A 50 22.51 14.39 55.17
C ILE A 50 21.41 13.88 54.24
N ALA A 51 20.19 13.70 54.74
CA ALA A 51 19.06 13.24 53.92
C ALA A 51 18.77 14.20 52.76
N LYS A 52 18.85 15.51 53.01
CA LYS A 52 18.71 16.54 51.97
C LYS A 52 19.80 16.44 50.90
N ALA A 53 21.06 16.28 51.31
CA ALA A 53 22.19 16.16 50.38
C ALA A 53 22.04 14.90 49.50
N ASN A 54 21.72 13.75 50.11
CA ASN A 54 21.50 12.51 49.39
C ASN A 54 20.32 12.61 48.42
N GLY A 55 19.19 13.15 48.86
CA GLY A 55 18.01 13.31 48.00
C GLY A 55 18.26 14.25 46.81
N LEU A 56 19.03 15.34 47.00
CA LEU A 56 19.42 16.20 45.89
C LEU A 56 20.36 15.50 44.90
N GLN A 57 21.29 14.68 45.40
CA GLN A 57 22.18 13.91 44.54
C GLN A 57 21.40 12.88 43.71
N GLU A 58 20.54 12.09 44.34
CA GLU A 58 19.70 11.10 43.64
C GLU A 58 18.80 11.74 42.57
N LEU A 59 18.21 12.90 42.88
CA LEU A 59 17.41 13.65 41.91
C LEU A 59 18.24 14.14 40.72
N ASN A 60 19.45 14.66 40.98
CA ASN A 60 20.34 15.12 39.92
C ASN A 60 20.82 13.95 39.03
N ASP A 61 21.16 12.82 39.64
CA ASP A 61 21.60 11.62 38.91
C ASP A 61 20.46 11.05 38.04
N LEU A 62 19.24 11.01 38.58
CA LEU A 62 18.06 10.59 37.83
C LEU A 62 17.76 11.56 36.68
N ALA A 63 17.85 12.86 36.92
CA ALA A 63 17.64 13.88 35.89
C ALA A 63 18.68 13.76 34.76
N ALA A 64 19.96 13.57 35.10
CA ALA A 64 21.02 13.37 34.12
C ALA A 64 20.81 12.09 33.29
N ALA A 65 20.44 10.98 33.95
CA ALA A 65 20.17 9.73 33.27
C ALA A 65 18.97 9.84 32.31
N LYS A 66 17.88 10.50 32.74
CA LYS A 66 16.71 10.72 31.88
C LYS A 66 16.98 11.69 30.74
N LEU A 67 17.78 12.71 30.96
CA LEU A 67 18.19 13.63 29.90
C LEU A 67 19.02 12.90 28.83
N SER A 68 19.98 12.07 29.24
CA SER A 68 20.75 11.23 28.32
C SER A 68 19.84 10.30 27.52
N GLU A 69 18.92 9.59 28.18
CA GLU A 69 17.99 8.68 27.51
C GLU A 69 17.12 9.40 26.46
N ILE A 70 16.66 10.60 26.77
CA ILE A 70 15.88 11.44 25.85
C ILE A 70 16.74 11.87 24.66
N THR A 71 17.97 12.33 24.89
CA THR A 71 18.90 12.74 23.84
C THR A 71 19.22 11.57 22.92
N ASP A 72 19.60 10.42 23.46
CA ASP A 72 19.96 9.22 22.67
C ASP A 72 18.78 8.76 21.80
N LYS A 73 17.57 8.74 22.36
CA LYS A 73 16.35 8.41 21.61
C LYS A 73 16.04 9.46 20.55
N GLY A 74 16.24 10.74 20.85
CA GLY A 74 16.06 11.84 19.91
C GLY A 74 16.97 11.70 18.69
N GLU A 75 18.26 11.47 18.92
CA GLU A 75 19.25 11.25 17.85
C GLU A 75 18.93 9.99 17.04
N ALA A 76 18.51 8.90 17.68
CA ALA A 76 18.09 7.69 16.98
C ALA A 76 16.89 7.95 16.05
N TYR A 77 15.87 8.68 16.51
CA TYR A 77 14.72 9.05 15.67
C TYR A 77 15.10 9.98 14.53
N GLU A 78 15.98 10.96 14.77
CA GLU A 78 16.48 11.87 13.73
C GLU A 78 17.22 11.09 12.63
N ASN A 79 18.07 10.14 13.00
CA ASN A 79 18.79 9.29 12.05
C ASN A 79 17.84 8.44 11.20
N ILE A 80 16.84 7.81 11.83
CA ILE A 80 15.81 7.03 11.12
C ILE A 80 15.02 7.93 10.16
N PHE A 81 14.61 9.11 10.61
CA PHE A 81 13.86 10.05 9.80
C PHE A 81 14.67 10.51 8.58
N ASN A 82 15.94 10.84 8.77
CA ASN A 82 16.82 11.25 7.67
C ASN A 82 17.08 10.12 6.68
N ALA A 83 17.22 8.87 7.13
CA ALA A 83 17.35 7.70 6.26
C ALA A 83 16.07 7.50 5.41
N ILE A 84 14.90 7.48 6.05
CA ILE A 84 13.61 7.37 5.34
C ILE A 84 13.43 8.49 4.32
N LYS A 85 13.78 9.73 4.69
CA LYS A 85 13.72 10.87 3.77
C LYS A 85 14.59 10.63 2.53
N SER A 86 15.82 10.16 2.72
CA SER A 86 16.74 9.86 1.62
C SER A 86 16.19 8.75 0.70
N ASP A 87 15.63 7.68 1.27
CA ASP A 87 15.06 6.58 0.51
C ASP A 87 13.86 7.05 -0.33
N VAL A 88 12.94 7.81 0.27
CA VAL A 88 11.78 8.38 -0.44
C VAL A 88 12.20 9.33 -1.56
N GLU A 89 13.25 10.13 -1.34
CA GLU A 89 13.79 11.02 -2.39
C GLU A 89 14.38 10.21 -3.55
N SER A 90 15.08 9.10 -3.27
CA SER A 90 15.61 8.18 -4.28
C SER A 90 14.50 7.48 -5.06
N ASP A 91 13.53 6.87 -4.39
CA ASP A 91 12.40 6.18 -5.02
C ASP A 91 11.60 7.14 -5.92
N LYS A 92 11.39 8.37 -5.45
CA LYS A 92 10.73 9.41 -6.24
C LYS A 92 11.50 9.69 -7.52
N GLN A 93 12.83 9.78 -7.46
CA GLN A 93 13.66 10.04 -8.64
C GLN A 93 13.57 8.87 -9.64
N GLU A 94 13.65 7.64 -9.16
CA GLU A 94 13.51 6.44 -10.01
C GLU A 94 12.16 6.41 -10.74
N VAL A 95 11.06 6.70 -10.02
CA VAL A 95 9.73 6.76 -10.62
C VAL A 95 9.66 7.82 -11.72
N VAL A 96 10.25 9.00 -11.50
CA VAL A 96 10.30 10.07 -12.51
C VAL A 96 11.09 9.66 -13.74
N GLU A 97 12.25 9.01 -13.56
CA GLU A 97 13.08 8.53 -14.66
C GLU A 97 12.36 7.45 -15.49
N ASN A 98 11.73 6.48 -14.81
CA ASN A 98 10.94 5.44 -15.46
C ASN A 98 9.74 6.02 -16.23
N TYR A 99 9.04 7.00 -15.66
CA TYR A 99 7.91 7.65 -16.31
C TYR A 99 8.34 8.44 -17.57
N ASN A 100 9.47 9.13 -17.50
CA ASN A 100 10.03 9.84 -18.66
C ASN A 100 10.46 8.86 -19.78
N ALA A 101 11.09 7.75 -19.43
CA ALA A 101 11.44 6.70 -20.40
C ALA A 101 10.20 6.08 -21.08
N PHE A 102 9.14 5.87 -20.31
CA PHE A 102 7.84 5.41 -20.83
C PHE A 102 7.24 6.41 -21.81
N ILE A 103 7.23 7.72 -21.47
CA ILE A 103 6.75 8.77 -22.36
C ILE A 103 7.54 8.77 -23.68
N GLN A 104 8.87 8.71 -23.61
CA GLN A 104 9.70 8.71 -24.79
C GLN A 104 9.37 7.53 -25.70
N THR A 105 9.26 6.33 -25.12
CA THR A 105 8.88 5.12 -25.88
C THR A 105 7.51 5.28 -26.56
N HIS A 106 6.54 5.90 -25.88
CA HIS A 106 5.23 6.17 -26.47
C HIS A 106 5.30 7.17 -27.62
N GLN A 107 6.12 8.22 -27.48
CA GLN A 107 6.33 9.20 -28.54
C GLN A 107 6.97 8.57 -29.77
N ASP A 108 7.97 7.70 -29.57
CA ASP A 108 8.63 6.98 -30.67
C ASP A 108 7.62 6.08 -31.39
N ILE A 109 6.81 5.31 -30.67
CA ILE A 109 5.74 4.47 -31.25
C ILE A 109 4.74 5.33 -32.04
N VAL A 110 4.30 6.46 -31.50
CA VAL A 110 3.36 7.36 -32.20
C VAL A 110 3.97 7.89 -33.49
N SER A 111 5.26 8.28 -33.46
CA SER A 111 5.99 8.72 -34.64
C SER A 111 6.06 7.61 -35.70
N ASP A 112 6.41 6.39 -35.30
CA ASP A 112 6.46 5.25 -36.22
C ASP A 112 5.11 4.97 -36.86
N PHE A 113 4.01 5.03 -36.09
CA PHE A 113 2.66 4.88 -36.62
C PHE A 113 2.29 5.98 -37.62
N GLN A 114 2.69 7.23 -37.36
CA GLN A 114 2.44 8.35 -38.27
C GLN A 114 3.17 8.16 -39.60
N THR A 115 4.41 7.66 -39.57
CA THR A 115 5.16 7.30 -40.77
C THR A 115 4.47 6.19 -41.54
N ILE A 116 4.08 5.09 -40.87
CA ILE A 116 3.37 3.97 -41.51
C ILE A 116 2.07 4.44 -42.19
N VAL A 117 1.31 5.32 -41.54
CA VAL A 117 0.08 5.88 -42.11
C VAL A 117 0.39 6.71 -43.36
N SER A 118 1.44 7.54 -43.32
CA SER A 118 1.86 8.33 -44.49
C SER A 118 2.30 7.46 -45.65
N ASP A 119 3.14 6.46 -45.40
CA ASP A 119 3.62 5.51 -46.42
C ASP A 119 2.45 4.75 -47.07
N TYR A 120 1.47 4.34 -46.26
CA TYR A 120 0.27 3.66 -46.76
C TYR A 120 -0.59 4.58 -47.63
N GLN A 121 -0.76 5.85 -47.22
CA GLN A 121 -1.48 6.86 -47.98
C GLN A 121 -0.84 7.04 -49.36
N GLU A 122 0.49 7.19 -49.43
CA GLU A 122 1.23 7.35 -50.68
C GLU A 122 1.11 6.12 -51.58
N LEU A 123 1.16 4.91 -51.01
CA LEU A 123 0.97 3.67 -51.75
C LEU A 123 -0.43 3.58 -52.38
N VAL A 124 -1.47 3.92 -51.62
CA VAL A 124 -2.85 3.93 -52.10
C VAL A 124 -3.01 4.94 -53.24
N ASP A 125 -2.52 6.16 -53.06
CA ASP A 125 -2.58 7.20 -54.09
C ASP A 125 -1.86 6.77 -55.37
N THR A 126 -0.68 6.16 -55.24
CA THR A 126 0.08 5.60 -56.37
C THR A 126 -0.71 4.52 -57.10
N LYS A 127 -1.31 3.58 -56.36
CA LYS A 127 -2.10 2.48 -56.95
C LYS A 127 -3.37 2.96 -57.62
N LEU A 128 -4.03 3.96 -57.05
CA LEU A 128 -5.21 4.59 -57.63
C LEU A 128 -4.86 5.28 -58.96
N ASN A 129 -3.78 6.07 -58.97
CA ASN A 129 -3.30 6.75 -60.18
C ASN A 129 -2.92 5.75 -61.29
N GLN A 130 -2.22 4.66 -60.95
CA GLN A 130 -1.91 3.58 -61.90
C GLN A 130 -3.18 2.97 -62.50
N SER A 131 -4.18 2.67 -61.66
CA SER A 131 -5.44 2.08 -62.11
C SER A 131 -6.25 3.03 -63.00
N MET A 132 -6.22 4.34 -62.71
CA MET A 132 -6.85 5.36 -63.55
C MET A 132 -6.18 5.46 -64.91
N MET A 133 -4.83 5.48 -64.97
CA MET A 133 -4.10 5.51 -66.25
C MET A 133 -4.43 4.29 -67.12
N GLU A 134 -4.46 3.08 -66.54
CA GLU A 134 -4.85 1.87 -67.26
C GLU A 134 -6.31 1.93 -67.78
N LEU A 135 -7.20 2.58 -67.02
CA LEU A 135 -8.59 2.78 -67.43
C LEU A 135 -8.69 3.77 -68.59
N ASP A 136 -7.97 4.89 -68.51
CA ASP A 136 -7.92 5.91 -69.57
C ASP A 136 -7.38 5.31 -70.87
N GLU A 137 -6.30 4.52 -70.81
CA GLU A 137 -5.74 3.82 -71.97
C GLU A 137 -6.74 2.83 -72.59
N LYS A 138 -7.51 2.11 -71.76
CA LYS A 138 -8.60 1.22 -72.23
C LYS A 138 -9.76 2.00 -72.82
N ILE A 139 -10.10 3.16 -72.28
CA ILE A 139 -11.15 4.05 -72.80
C ILE A 139 -10.74 4.57 -74.19
N GLU A 140 -9.51 5.06 -74.34
CA GLU A 140 -8.98 5.51 -75.64
C GLU A 140 -8.97 4.35 -76.66
N ALA A 141 -8.49 3.17 -76.26
CA ALA A 141 -8.50 1.98 -77.11
C ALA A 141 -9.93 1.57 -77.53
N LYS A 142 -10.93 1.69 -76.63
CA LYS A 142 -12.34 1.41 -76.94
C LYS A 142 -13.00 2.49 -77.79
N GLN A 143 -12.65 3.77 -77.62
CA GLN A 143 -13.10 4.86 -78.49
C GLN A 143 -12.59 4.71 -79.92
N LEU A 144 -11.39 4.14 -80.10
CA LEU A 144 -10.84 3.73 -81.40
C LEU A 144 -11.57 2.51 -82.01
N ILE A 145 -12.20 1.66 -81.19
CA ILE A 145 -12.87 0.41 -81.61
C ILE A 145 -14.39 0.57 -81.78
N SER A 146 -15.03 1.60 -81.19
CA SER A 146 -16.48 1.73 -81.20
C SER A 146 -16.98 3.17 -81.41
N GLN A 147 -17.29 3.50 -82.67
CA GLN A 147 -18.56 4.15 -82.98
C GLN A 147 -19.71 3.20 -82.58
N LYS A 148 -19.97 3.02 -81.28
CA LYS A 148 -21.18 2.40 -80.69
C LYS A 148 -21.13 2.39 -79.16
N ASP A 149 -22.00 3.20 -78.56
CA ASP A 149 -22.62 3.19 -77.24
C ASP A 149 -21.94 2.43 -76.07
N PHE A 150 -21.59 3.14 -74.99
CA PHE A 150 -21.33 2.53 -73.67
C PHE A 150 -21.76 3.45 -72.51
N ASP A 151 -22.44 2.87 -71.51
CA ASP A 151 -23.30 3.54 -70.53
C ASP A 151 -22.69 3.58 -69.10
N SER A 152 -22.84 4.72 -68.42
CA SER A 152 -22.17 5.13 -67.16
C SER A 152 -22.51 4.28 -65.91
N ALA A 153 -23.54 3.45 -65.99
CA ALA A 153 -24.02 2.60 -64.88
C ALA A 153 -23.15 1.36 -64.62
N GLU A 154 -22.49 0.83 -65.66
CA GLU A 154 -21.70 -0.40 -65.56
C GLU A 154 -20.39 -0.18 -64.77
N LEU A 155 -19.74 0.97 -64.98
CA LEU A 155 -18.53 1.39 -64.26
C LEU A 155 -18.77 1.59 -62.75
N LYS A 156 -19.94 2.11 -62.37
CA LYS A 156 -20.33 2.25 -60.96
C LYS A 156 -20.55 0.91 -60.28
N THR A 157 -21.11 -0.05 -61.02
CA THR A 157 -21.32 -1.42 -60.53
C THR A 157 -19.98 -2.12 -60.30
N GLU A 158 -19.05 -1.97 -61.23
CA GLU A 158 -17.71 -2.57 -61.15
C GLU A 158 -16.88 -1.98 -59.99
N ALA A 159 -16.92 -0.66 -59.78
CA ALA A 159 -16.27 0.01 -58.67
C ALA A 159 -16.83 -0.43 -57.29
N ASN A 160 -18.14 -0.61 -57.18
CA ASN A 160 -18.77 -1.10 -55.94
C ASN A 160 -18.38 -2.53 -55.62
N ASN A 161 -18.36 -3.42 -56.61
CA ASN A 161 -17.93 -4.81 -56.43
C ASN A 161 -16.49 -4.89 -55.93
N LYS A 162 -15.59 -4.07 -56.50
CA LYS A 162 -14.18 -4.04 -56.08
C LYS A 162 -14.00 -3.52 -54.64
N ARG A 163 -14.81 -2.56 -54.22
CA ARG A 163 -14.82 -2.07 -52.83
C ARG A 163 -15.26 -3.14 -51.83
N GLU A 164 -16.27 -3.94 -52.18
CA GLU A 164 -16.72 -5.05 -51.34
C GLU A 164 -15.69 -6.16 -51.23
N GLU A 165 -14.99 -6.47 -52.32
CA GLU A 165 -13.88 -7.44 -52.34
C GLU A 165 -12.73 -6.97 -51.43
N LEU A 166 -12.29 -5.72 -51.57
CA LEU A 166 -11.24 -5.13 -50.74
C LEU A 166 -11.62 -5.12 -49.24
N SER A 167 -12.89 -4.85 -48.93
CA SER A 167 -13.40 -4.86 -47.56
C SER A 167 -13.36 -6.26 -46.93
N LYS A 168 -13.68 -7.30 -47.72
CA LYS A 168 -13.57 -8.71 -47.26
C LYS A 168 -12.12 -9.11 -47.02
N GLU A 169 -11.22 -8.76 -47.91
CA GLU A 169 -9.78 -9.03 -47.76
C GLU A 169 -9.20 -8.33 -46.52
N LEU A 170 -9.57 -7.06 -46.29
CA LEU A 170 -9.14 -6.31 -45.12
C LEU A 170 -9.63 -6.95 -43.82
N LYS A 171 -10.90 -7.37 -43.77
CA LYS A 171 -11.46 -8.06 -42.59
C LYS A 171 -10.70 -9.36 -42.31
N LEU A 172 -10.44 -10.16 -43.34
CA LEU A 172 -9.69 -11.41 -43.20
C LEU A 172 -8.26 -11.16 -42.71
N TYR A 173 -7.60 -10.11 -43.22
CA TYR A 173 -6.27 -9.72 -42.77
C TYR A 173 -6.27 -9.31 -41.29
N ILE A 174 -7.23 -8.49 -40.85
CA ILE A 174 -7.37 -8.06 -39.45
C ILE A 174 -7.65 -9.28 -38.54
N ASP A 175 -8.60 -10.14 -38.92
CA ASP A 175 -8.96 -11.32 -38.15
C ASP A 175 -7.75 -12.29 -38.01
N ASN A 176 -6.96 -12.44 -39.08
CA ASN A 176 -5.71 -13.21 -39.04
C ASN A 176 -4.66 -12.58 -38.12
N LYS A 177 -4.49 -11.25 -38.15
CA LYS A 177 -3.54 -10.57 -37.25
C LYS A 177 -3.96 -10.62 -35.79
N LEU A 178 -5.25 -10.51 -35.50
CA LEU A 178 -5.78 -10.62 -34.14
C LEU A 178 -5.67 -12.06 -33.60
N SER A 179 -6.02 -13.07 -34.40
CA SER A 179 -5.89 -14.48 -33.99
C SER A 179 -4.45 -14.96 -33.80
N GLN A 180 -3.48 -14.33 -34.50
CA GLN A 180 -2.06 -14.55 -34.22
C GLN A 180 -1.63 -14.00 -32.86
N ARG A 181 -2.29 -12.95 -32.36
CA ARG A 181 -1.91 -12.24 -31.14
C ARG A 181 -2.65 -12.72 -29.90
N TYR A 182 -3.92 -13.09 -30.02
CA TYR A 182 -4.78 -13.48 -28.90
C TYR A 182 -5.23 -14.93 -29.02
N THR A 183 -5.18 -15.64 -27.91
CA THR A 183 -5.62 -17.04 -27.85
C THR A 183 -6.44 -17.27 -26.59
N THR A 184 -7.72 -17.66 -26.73
CA THR A 184 -8.54 -18.05 -25.58
C THR A 184 -8.04 -19.39 -25.04
N LEU A 185 -7.34 -19.33 -23.90
CA LEU A 185 -6.78 -20.47 -23.19
C LEU A 185 -7.85 -21.25 -22.44
N TRP A 186 -8.85 -20.56 -21.90
CA TRP A 186 -9.95 -21.17 -21.18
C TRP A 186 -11.20 -20.29 -21.24
N SER A 187 -12.38 -20.90 -21.26
CA SER A 187 -13.65 -20.19 -21.11
C SER A 187 -14.65 -21.05 -20.33
N GLY A 188 -15.50 -20.40 -19.53
CA GLY A 188 -16.44 -21.09 -18.66
C GLY A 188 -17.06 -20.17 -17.62
N ASN A 189 -17.37 -20.73 -16.45
CA ASN A 189 -17.79 -19.96 -15.27
C ASN A 189 -17.29 -20.68 -14.02
N ALA A 190 -16.16 -20.22 -13.47
CA ALA A 190 -15.48 -20.86 -12.35
C ALA A 190 -15.36 -19.88 -11.16
N ASN A 191 -15.98 -20.23 -10.04
CA ASN A 191 -15.99 -19.39 -8.83
C ASN A 191 -15.64 -20.14 -7.55
N THR A 192 -15.60 -21.47 -7.58
CA THR A 192 -15.46 -22.30 -6.38
C THR A 192 -13.98 -22.67 -6.17
N PRO A 193 -13.43 -22.52 -4.94
CA PRO A 193 -12.09 -23.00 -4.61
C PRO A 193 -11.90 -24.47 -4.95
N LYS A 194 -10.67 -24.85 -5.30
CA LYS A 194 -10.25 -26.18 -5.79
C LYS A 194 -10.78 -26.54 -7.19
N THR A 195 -11.49 -25.64 -7.87
CA THR A 195 -11.80 -25.84 -9.29
C THR A 195 -10.52 -25.76 -10.11
N ILE A 196 -10.26 -26.77 -10.94
CA ILE A 196 -9.15 -26.83 -11.88
C ILE A 196 -9.64 -26.34 -13.26
N LEU A 197 -8.94 -25.37 -13.81
CA LEU A 197 -9.17 -24.80 -15.13
C LEU A 197 -8.08 -25.36 -16.06
N GLU A 198 -8.48 -26.25 -16.97
CA GLU A 198 -7.61 -26.84 -17.99
C GLU A 198 -7.42 -25.87 -19.16
N LEU A 199 -6.21 -25.34 -19.31
CA LEU A 199 -5.84 -24.41 -20.36
C LEU A 199 -5.51 -25.17 -21.66
N LYS A 200 -5.98 -24.64 -22.79
CA LYS A 200 -5.74 -25.23 -24.11
C LYS A 200 -4.25 -25.24 -24.48
N GLU A 201 -3.52 -24.18 -24.13
CA GLU A 201 -2.10 -24.00 -24.41
C GLU A 201 -1.30 -23.70 -23.14
N ASN A 202 0.03 -23.77 -23.24
CA ASN A 202 0.93 -23.48 -22.13
C ASN A 202 0.87 -21.97 -21.81
N TYR A 203 0.50 -21.61 -20.58
CA TYR A 203 0.38 -20.19 -20.22
C TYR A 203 1.72 -19.43 -20.32
N LYS A 204 2.85 -20.14 -20.23
CA LYS A 204 4.21 -19.55 -20.34
C LYS A 204 4.59 -19.15 -21.76
N ASP A 205 3.86 -19.60 -22.77
CA ASP A 205 4.09 -19.22 -24.18
C ASP A 205 3.57 -17.80 -24.49
N PHE A 206 2.93 -17.15 -23.51
CA PHE A 206 2.31 -15.84 -23.64
C PHE A 206 3.02 -14.82 -22.75
N GLU A 207 3.14 -13.60 -23.25
CA GLU A 207 3.77 -12.49 -22.53
C GLU A 207 2.81 -11.87 -21.51
N GLU A 208 1.51 -11.91 -21.82
CA GLU A 208 0.43 -11.42 -20.96
C GLU A 208 -0.71 -12.46 -20.92
N ILE A 209 -1.27 -12.65 -19.73
CA ILE A 209 -2.52 -13.37 -19.49
C ILE A 209 -3.59 -12.36 -19.09
N VAL A 210 -4.67 -12.30 -19.85
CA VAL A 210 -5.86 -11.51 -19.54
C VAL A 210 -6.91 -12.43 -18.94
N VAL A 211 -7.34 -12.13 -17.72
CA VAL A 211 -8.44 -12.84 -17.07
C VAL A 211 -9.66 -11.96 -17.07
N LYS A 212 -10.71 -12.45 -17.71
CA LYS A 212 -12.05 -11.86 -17.69
C LYS A 212 -12.85 -12.49 -16.57
N TYR A 213 -13.48 -11.67 -15.73
CA TYR A 213 -14.21 -12.13 -14.56
C TYR A 213 -15.46 -11.30 -14.29
N ASN A 214 -16.42 -11.92 -13.61
CA ASN A 214 -17.62 -11.29 -13.08
C ASN A 214 -17.51 -11.15 -11.56
N PHE A 215 -18.07 -10.05 -11.05
CA PHE A 215 -18.31 -9.83 -9.63
C PHE A 215 -19.61 -9.04 -9.46
N VAL A 216 -19.99 -8.75 -8.21
CA VAL A 216 -21.25 -8.05 -7.90
C VAL A 216 -21.34 -6.66 -8.57
N GLY A 217 -20.22 -6.01 -8.86
CA GLY A 217 -20.18 -4.71 -9.55
C GLY A 217 -20.12 -4.78 -11.08
N GLY A 218 -20.18 -5.97 -11.68
CA GLY A 218 -20.22 -6.16 -13.13
C GLY A 218 -19.12 -7.06 -13.68
N GLU A 219 -18.88 -6.95 -14.99
CA GLU A 219 -17.85 -7.69 -15.71
C GLU A 219 -16.60 -6.83 -15.86
N LYS A 220 -15.42 -7.39 -15.58
CA LYS A 220 -14.12 -6.73 -15.73
C LYS A 220 -13.05 -7.67 -16.26
N THR A 221 -11.91 -7.07 -16.60
CA THR A 221 -10.69 -7.77 -17.00
C THR A 221 -9.53 -7.33 -16.11
N CYS A 222 -8.66 -8.26 -15.76
CA CYS A 222 -7.35 -7.97 -15.17
C CYS A 222 -6.26 -8.61 -16.02
N LYS A 223 -5.06 -8.02 -15.98
CA LYS A 223 -3.93 -8.38 -16.83
C LYS A 223 -2.76 -8.80 -15.96
N PHE A 224 -2.10 -9.88 -16.34
CA PHE A 224 -0.94 -10.41 -15.67
C PHE A 224 0.19 -10.56 -16.68
N TYR A 225 1.26 -9.79 -16.50
CA TYR A 225 2.46 -9.87 -17.32
C TYR A 225 3.38 -10.97 -16.77
N LYS A 226 3.72 -11.96 -17.59
CA LYS A 226 4.58 -13.11 -17.23
C LYS A 226 4.29 -13.68 -15.83
N PRO A 227 3.04 -14.10 -15.55
CA PRO A 227 2.69 -14.61 -14.23
C PRO A 227 3.57 -15.80 -13.88
N GLN A 228 4.14 -15.83 -12.68
CA GLN A 228 5.07 -16.88 -12.29
C GLN A 228 4.32 -18.13 -11.84
N ASN A 229 3.57 -18.05 -10.73
CA ASN A 229 2.93 -19.20 -10.11
C ASN A 229 1.47 -18.97 -9.70
N SER A 230 1.01 -17.73 -9.62
CA SER A 230 -0.34 -17.40 -9.16
C SER A 230 -0.89 -16.14 -9.80
N LEU A 231 -2.21 -16.05 -9.80
CA LEU A 231 -3.01 -14.92 -10.22
C LEU A 231 -3.82 -14.46 -9.00
N ALA A 232 -3.83 -13.16 -8.75
CA ALA A 232 -4.64 -12.55 -7.70
C ALA A 232 -5.57 -11.51 -8.34
N ILE A 233 -6.87 -11.74 -8.21
CA ILE A 233 -7.94 -10.87 -8.71
C ILE A 233 -8.54 -10.16 -7.51
N HIS A 234 -8.47 -8.83 -7.50
CA HIS A 234 -9.06 -8.02 -6.45
C HIS A 234 -10.07 -7.04 -7.05
N ASP A 235 -11.20 -6.87 -6.37
CA ASP A 235 -12.17 -5.84 -6.74
C ASP A 235 -12.90 -5.29 -5.51
N PHE A 236 -13.61 -4.20 -5.71
CA PHE A 236 -14.33 -3.46 -4.69
C PHE A 236 -15.70 -3.05 -5.21
N ASN A 237 -16.72 -3.11 -4.35
CA ASN A 237 -18.04 -2.59 -4.66
C ASN A 237 -18.58 -1.74 -3.50
N LEU A 238 -19.03 -0.53 -3.81
CA LEU A 238 -19.77 0.36 -2.92
C LEU A 238 -21.23 0.33 -3.32
N SER A 239 -22.01 -0.56 -2.71
CA SER A 239 -23.34 -0.92 -3.22
C SER A 239 -24.50 -0.08 -2.66
N ASP A 240 -24.30 0.70 -1.60
CA ASP A 240 -25.33 1.51 -0.94
C ASP A 240 -24.98 3.00 -0.88
N ALA A 241 -26.01 3.85 -0.76
CA ALA A 241 -25.88 5.31 -0.78
C ALA A 241 -25.05 5.86 0.40
N ASP A 242 -25.05 5.14 1.52
CA ASP A 242 -24.34 5.52 2.74
C ASP A 242 -22.97 4.85 2.86
N GLY A 243 -22.62 3.95 1.94
CA GLY A 243 -21.33 3.27 1.86
C GLY A 243 -21.07 2.18 2.91
N GLY A 244 -22.02 1.85 3.79
CA GLY A 244 -21.88 0.82 4.83
C GLY A 244 -21.67 -0.59 4.26
N SER A 245 -22.24 -0.87 3.09
CA SER A 245 -22.14 -2.17 2.41
C SER A 245 -20.89 -2.32 1.53
N ALA A 246 -19.90 -1.45 1.69
CA ALA A 246 -18.61 -1.53 1.02
C ALA A 246 -17.98 -2.93 1.16
N ARG A 247 -17.68 -3.60 0.05
CA ARG A 247 -17.06 -4.93 0.06
C ARG A 247 -15.83 -4.99 -0.80
N PHE A 248 -14.78 -5.58 -0.22
CA PHE A 248 -13.60 -6.01 -0.94
C PHE A 248 -13.76 -7.49 -1.31
N TYR A 249 -13.33 -7.84 -2.51
CA TYR A 249 -13.39 -9.19 -3.06
C TYR A 249 -12.01 -9.61 -3.50
N GLU A 250 -11.65 -10.86 -3.23
CA GLU A 250 -10.37 -11.43 -3.64
C GLU A 250 -10.54 -12.86 -4.10
N MET A 251 -10.06 -13.15 -5.31
CA MET A 251 -9.87 -14.52 -5.78
C MET A 251 -8.39 -14.75 -6.03
N GLY A 252 -7.83 -15.78 -5.38
CA GLY A 252 -6.53 -16.31 -5.74
C GLY A 252 -6.68 -17.53 -6.64
N ALA A 253 -5.77 -17.66 -7.59
CA ALA A 253 -5.61 -18.87 -8.39
C ALA A 253 -4.12 -19.22 -8.53
N THR A 254 -3.78 -20.50 -8.54
CA THR A 254 -2.40 -21.00 -8.58
C THR A 254 -2.22 -21.93 -9.77
N PHE A 255 -1.16 -21.74 -10.55
CA PHE A 255 -0.79 -22.67 -11.61
C PHE A 255 -0.17 -23.91 -10.96
N ASN A 256 -0.84 -25.05 -11.08
CA ASN A 256 -0.30 -26.34 -10.63
C ASN A 256 0.79 -26.83 -11.59
N ASP A 257 0.60 -26.53 -12.87
CA ASP A 257 1.54 -26.75 -13.94
C ASP A 257 1.25 -25.78 -15.09
N GLU A 258 1.89 -25.99 -16.23
CA GLU A 258 1.85 -25.16 -17.43
C GLU A 258 0.48 -25.07 -18.11
N LYS A 259 -0.46 -25.97 -17.78
CA LYS A 259 -1.80 -26.00 -18.36
C LYS A 259 -2.94 -26.11 -17.34
N HIS A 260 -2.64 -26.10 -16.04
CA HIS A 260 -3.68 -26.24 -15.01
C HIS A 260 -3.61 -25.09 -14.01
N LEU A 261 -4.66 -24.28 -13.97
CA LEU A 261 -4.85 -23.21 -12.99
C LEU A 261 -5.92 -23.65 -11.98
N THR A 262 -5.63 -23.59 -10.67
CA THR A 262 -6.59 -23.92 -9.61
C THR A 262 -6.99 -22.71 -8.82
N ILE A 263 -8.29 -22.48 -8.64
CA ILE A 263 -8.79 -21.43 -7.73
C ILE A 263 -8.39 -21.82 -6.29
N SER A 264 -7.55 -21.02 -5.64
CA SER A 264 -7.08 -21.29 -4.27
C SER A 264 -8.07 -20.81 -3.22
N HIS A 265 -8.68 -19.65 -3.44
CA HIS A 265 -9.64 -19.00 -2.53
C HIS A 265 -10.50 -18.01 -3.29
N ASN A 266 -11.67 -17.69 -2.74
CA ASN A 266 -12.57 -16.66 -3.27
C ASN A 266 -13.29 -15.95 -2.12
N ASN A 267 -12.65 -14.94 -1.55
CA ASN A 267 -13.05 -14.33 -0.30
C ASN A 267 -13.81 -13.02 -0.53
N SER A 268 -14.58 -12.61 0.48
CA SER A 268 -15.08 -11.25 0.60
C SER A 268 -14.79 -10.69 1.99
N TYR A 269 -14.62 -9.37 2.07
CA TYR A 269 -14.39 -8.66 3.33
C TYR A 269 -15.28 -7.42 3.41
N LEU A 270 -15.98 -7.28 4.53
CA LEU A 270 -16.83 -6.14 4.86
C LEU A 270 -16.14 -5.32 5.96
N PRO A 271 -15.58 -4.14 5.64
CA PRO A 271 -14.81 -3.32 6.58
C PRO A 271 -15.64 -2.80 7.76
N GLU A 272 -16.87 -2.36 7.51
CA GLU A 272 -17.73 -1.74 8.52
C GLU A 272 -17.94 -2.64 9.76
N SER A 273 -18.07 -3.95 9.52
CA SER A 273 -18.23 -4.94 10.58
C SER A 273 -16.96 -5.74 10.88
N ASN A 274 -15.83 -5.38 10.28
CA ASN A 274 -14.56 -6.12 10.36
C ASN A 274 -14.75 -7.63 10.12
N LYS A 275 -15.53 -7.99 9.10
CA LYS A 275 -15.98 -9.36 8.87
C LYS A 275 -15.50 -9.90 7.52
N GLY A 276 -14.65 -10.91 7.57
CA GLY A 276 -14.28 -11.73 6.42
C GLY A 276 -15.23 -12.91 6.21
N VAL A 277 -15.56 -13.20 4.96
CA VAL A 277 -16.21 -14.44 4.53
C VAL A 277 -15.25 -15.17 3.62
N LYS A 278 -14.72 -16.29 4.12
CA LYS A 278 -13.88 -17.19 3.34
C LYS A 278 -14.74 -17.92 2.31
N ASP A 279 -14.23 -18.07 1.09
CA ASP A 279 -14.87 -18.85 0.02
C ASP A 279 -16.33 -18.42 -0.24
N ALA A 280 -16.54 -17.10 -0.28
CA ALA A 280 -17.80 -16.44 -0.60
C ALA A 280 -18.27 -16.69 -2.04
N ASN A 281 -17.37 -17.11 -2.95
CA ASN A 281 -17.68 -17.51 -4.33
C ASN A 281 -18.34 -16.40 -5.17
N VAL A 282 -17.98 -15.14 -4.90
CA VAL A 282 -18.59 -13.94 -5.50
C VAL A 282 -17.88 -13.46 -6.76
N LEU A 283 -16.58 -13.74 -6.89
CA LEU A 283 -15.83 -13.58 -8.13
C LEU A 283 -15.99 -14.82 -9.01
N SER A 284 -16.14 -14.67 -10.32
CA SER A 284 -16.22 -15.79 -11.25
C SER A 284 -15.32 -15.55 -12.46
N ILE A 285 -14.34 -16.42 -12.71
CA ILE A 285 -13.55 -16.38 -13.94
C ILE A 285 -14.43 -16.88 -15.09
N ILE A 286 -14.51 -16.11 -16.16
CA ILE A 286 -15.32 -16.44 -17.34
C ILE A 286 -14.49 -16.70 -18.59
N GLU A 287 -13.31 -16.08 -18.69
CA GLU A 287 -12.40 -16.30 -19.80
C GLU A 287 -10.95 -16.04 -19.37
N ILE A 288 -10.02 -16.81 -19.92
CA ILE A 288 -8.58 -16.60 -19.82
C ILE A 288 -8.04 -16.52 -21.25
N VAL A 289 -7.40 -15.40 -21.57
CA VAL A 289 -6.83 -15.13 -22.89
C VAL A 289 -5.32 -14.93 -22.75
N GLY A 290 -4.54 -15.68 -23.53
CA GLY A 290 -3.11 -15.45 -23.69
C GLY A 290 -2.84 -14.44 -24.80
N VAL A 291 -1.88 -13.56 -24.59
CA VAL A 291 -1.45 -12.53 -25.54
C VAL A 291 0.02 -12.72 -25.92
N LYS A 292 0.27 -12.88 -27.22
CA LYS A 292 1.61 -12.97 -27.82
C LYS A 292 2.13 -11.57 -28.19
N LYS A 293 3.45 -11.43 -28.31
CA LYS A 293 4.12 -10.17 -28.69
C LYS A 293 3.78 -9.76 -30.12
#